data_AF-A0A0K0EZ31-F1
#
_entry.id   AF-A0A0K0EZ31-F1
#
_cell.length_a   1.000
_cell.length_b   1.000
_cell.length_c   1.000
_cell.angle_alpha   90.00
_cell.angle_beta   90.00
_cell.angle_gamma   90.00
#
_symmetry.space_group_name_H-M   'P 1'
#
loop_
_entity.id
_entity.type
_entity.pdbx_description
1 polymer ?
#
loop_
_entity_poly.entity_id
_entity_poly.type
_entity_poly.pdbx_seq_one_letter_code
_entity_poly.pdbx_strand_id
1 'polypeptide(L)'
;MNFQSVFILLISILSTTLGYKVDCNNSNGGCLICMTPKESAYQNKFLDTIPVQTLALGFNIDSYDSDDYEYNNVNQRIKQNIDQNIMKQFVEKLGKFTYKNPTNIKVVSNLSQCNGQSYD
;
A
#
# COMPACT_ATOMS: atom_id res chain seq x y z
N MET A 1 -41.83 -13.74 -37.44
CA MET A 1 -41.10 -14.13 -36.22
C MET A 1 -40.05 -13.05 -35.97
N ASN A 2 -40.31 -12.13 -35.04
CA ASN A 2 -39.36 -11.04 -34.76
C ASN A 2 -38.60 -11.39 -33.49
N PHE A 3 -37.34 -11.77 -33.67
CA PHE A 3 -36.35 -11.98 -32.62
C PHE A 3 -36.05 -10.65 -31.93
N GLN A 4 -36.43 -10.50 -30.67
CA GLN A 4 -35.82 -9.51 -29.78
C GLN A 4 -34.88 -10.24 -28.85
N SER A 5 -33.64 -10.46 -29.31
CA SER A 5 -32.55 -10.94 -28.46
C SER A 5 -32.14 -9.80 -27.53
N VAL A 6 -32.57 -9.88 -26.28
CA VAL A 6 -32.08 -9.02 -25.20
C VAL A 6 -30.65 -9.46 -24.88
N PHE A 7 -29.67 -8.61 -25.21
CA PHE A 7 -28.27 -8.81 -24.86
C PHE A 7 -28.06 -8.25 -23.43
N ILE A 8 -28.04 -9.12 -22.42
CA ILE A 8 -27.74 -8.73 -21.04
C ILE A 8 -26.22 -8.78 -20.85
N LEU A 9 -25.56 -7.61 -20.88
CA LEU A 9 -24.13 -7.50 -20.62
C LEU A 9 -23.90 -7.51 -19.10
N LEU A 10 -23.58 -8.68 -18.53
CA LEU A 10 -23.13 -8.80 -17.14
C LEU A 10 -21.68 -8.29 -17.05
N ILE A 11 -21.52 -7.01 -16.70
CA ILE A 11 -20.21 -6.46 -16.34
C ILE A 11 -19.91 -6.93 -14.92
N SER A 12 -19.13 -8.00 -14.78
CA SER A 12 -18.49 -8.33 -13.52
C SER A 12 -17.46 -7.24 -13.21
N ILE A 13 -17.82 -6.34 -12.30
CA ILE A 13 -16.86 -5.37 -11.76
C ILE A 13 -15.84 -6.20 -10.98
N LEU A 14 -14.69 -6.47 -11.58
CA LEU A 14 -13.53 -6.95 -10.84
C LEU A 14 -13.18 -5.80 -9.88
N SER A 15 -13.61 -5.92 -8.63
CA SER A 15 -13.20 -5.04 -7.54
C SER A 15 -11.70 -5.19 -7.36
N THR A 16 -10.92 -4.45 -8.15
CA THR A 16 -9.55 -4.15 -7.78
C THR A 16 -9.66 -3.45 -6.43
N THR A 17 -9.13 -4.09 -5.40
CA THR A 17 -9.07 -3.47 -4.08
C THR A 17 -8.06 -2.34 -4.20
N LEU A 18 -8.56 -1.15 -4.53
CA LEU A 18 -7.81 0.09 -4.45
C LEU A 18 -7.48 0.32 -2.96
N GLY A 19 -6.43 1.09 -2.67
CA GLY A 19 -6.01 1.40 -1.31
C GLY A 19 -4.86 0.54 -0.76
N TYR A 20 -5.00 0.04 0.48
CA TYR A 20 -3.94 -0.63 1.22
C TYR A 20 -4.49 -1.62 2.24
N LYS A 21 -3.65 -2.55 2.72
CA LYS A 21 -4.00 -3.52 3.76
C LYS A 21 -3.24 -3.26 5.03
N VAL A 22 -3.89 -3.49 6.18
CA VAL A 22 -3.26 -3.41 7.50
C VAL A 22 -3.46 -4.71 8.25
N ASP A 23 -2.35 -5.31 8.66
CA ASP A 23 -2.32 -6.48 9.53
C ASP A 23 -1.67 -6.12 10.87
N CYS A 24 -2.50 -6.00 11.92
CA CYS A 24 -2.07 -5.74 13.30
C CYS A 24 -2.07 -6.98 14.19
N ASN A 25 -2.34 -8.16 13.61
CA ASN A 25 -2.37 -9.45 14.29
C ASN A 25 -1.05 -10.21 14.13
N ASN A 26 0.00 -9.53 13.64
CA ASN A 26 1.33 -10.11 13.50
C ASN A 26 1.87 -10.53 14.88
N SER A 27 2.51 -11.71 14.92
CA SER A 27 3.12 -12.37 16.09
C SER A 27 4.01 -11.45 16.93
N ASN A 28 4.61 -10.42 16.32
CA ASN A 28 5.53 -9.48 16.99
C ASN A 28 4.83 -8.30 17.67
N GLY A 29 3.49 -8.29 17.73
CA GLY A 29 2.73 -7.24 18.41
C GLY A 29 2.66 -5.90 17.67
N GLY A 30 3.26 -5.77 16.49
CA GLY A 30 3.19 -4.58 15.64
C GLY A 30 2.09 -4.61 14.58
N CYS A 31 2.03 -3.58 13.74
CA CYS A 31 1.21 -3.55 12.53
C CYS A 31 2.09 -3.58 11.27
N LEU A 32 1.60 -4.24 10.23
CA LEU A 32 2.17 -4.20 8.89
C LEU A 32 1.18 -3.51 7.95
N ILE A 33 1.59 -2.40 7.36
CA ILE A 33 0.86 -1.71 6.29
C ILE A 33 1.42 -2.22 4.97
N CYS A 34 0.57 -2.82 4.16
CA CYS A 34 0.93 -3.27 2.82
C CYS A 34 0.22 -2.42 1.78
N MET A 35 0.98 -1.83 0.85
CA MET A 35 0.46 -0.90 -0.15
C MET A 35 1.15 -1.08 -1.49
N THR A 36 0.52 -0.58 -2.56
CA THR A 36 1.13 -0.58 -3.89
C THR A 36 1.55 0.83 -4.30
N PRO A 37 2.55 0.98 -5.19
CA PRO A 37 3.03 2.31 -5.62
C PRO A 37 2.02 3.12 -6.43
N LYS A 38 0.96 2.47 -6.95
CA LYS A 38 -0.12 3.10 -7.73
C LYS A 38 -1.09 3.89 -6.85
N GLU A 39 -1.16 3.55 -5.57
CA GLU A 39 -2.24 3.98 -4.69
C GLU A 39 -1.89 5.30 -3.98
N SER A 40 -2.92 6.09 -3.69
CA SER A 40 -2.75 7.39 -3.02
C SER A 40 -2.11 7.27 -1.62
N ALA A 41 -2.32 6.13 -0.95
CA ALA A 41 -1.67 5.80 0.32
C ALA A 41 -0.15 5.81 0.19
N TYR A 42 0.39 5.36 -0.94
CA TYR A 42 1.81 5.44 -1.23
C TYR A 42 2.21 6.86 -1.67
N GLN A 43 1.62 7.34 -2.76
CA GLN A 43 2.10 8.54 -3.45
C GLN A 43 1.88 9.83 -2.65
N ASN A 44 0.67 10.01 -2.11
CA ASN A 44 0.23 11.30 -1.55
C ASN A 44 0.20 11.29 -0.01
N LYS A 45 0.35 10.12 0.60
CA LYS A 45 0.36 9.99 2.07
C LYS A 45 1.73 9.56 2.55
N PHE A 46 2.23 8.41 2.12
CA PHE A 46 3.51 7.91 2.59
C PHE A 46 4.68 8.79 2.13
N LEU A 47 4.87 8.97 0.82
CA LEU A 47 6.02 9.74 0.30
C LEU A 47 6.03 11.18 0.82
N ASP A 48 4.87 11.84 0.86
CA ASP A 48 4.70 13.18 1.43
C ASP A 48 5.04 13.30 2.93
N THR A 49 5.00 12.20 3.67
CA THR A 49 5.34 12.20 5.10
C THR A 49 6.86 12.09 5.31
N ILE A 50 7.59 11.61 4.31
CA ILE A 50 9.04 11.42 4.40
C ILE A 50 9.73 12.79 4.25
N PRO A 51 10.63 13.18 5.18
CA PRO A 51 11.44 14.38 5.01
C PRO A 51 12.21 14.37 3.68
N VAL A 52 12.32 15.52 3.00
CA VAL A 52 12.93 15.66 1.66
C VAL A 52 14.30 15.00 1.56
N GLN A 53 15.16 15.17 2.57
CA GLN A 53 16.50 14.57 2.62
C GLN A 53 16.48 13.04 2.66
N THR A 54 15.50 12.45 3.35
CA THR A 54 15.31 11.00 3.40
C THR A 54 14.71 10.54 2.08
N LEU A 55 13.71 11.26 1.56
CA LEU A 55 13.04 10.96 0.28
C LEU A 55 14.04 10.84 -0.89
N ALA A 56 15.10 11.64 -0.87
CA ALA A 56 16.20 11.61 -1.85
C ALA A 56 16.99 10.28 -1.90
N LEU A 57 16.82 9.38 -0.91
CA LEU A 57 17.41 8.04 -0.91
C LEU A 57 16.76 7.07 -1.91
N GLY A 58 15.70 7.50 -2.60
CA GLY A 58 15.08 6.75 -3.69
C GLY A 58 14.01 5.77 -3.23
N PHE A 59 12.87 6.29 -2.81
CA PHE A 59 11.67 5.47 -2.54
C PHE A 59 10.71 5.43 -3.74
N ASN A 60 10.90 6.28 -4.75
CA ASN A 60 10.07 6.20 -5.94
C ASN A 60 10.35 4.90 -6.69
N ILE A 61 9.28 4.20 -7.03
CA ILE A 61 9.29 3.01 -7.89
C ILE A 61 8.26 3.27 -8.99
N ASP A 62 8.56 2.86 -10.22
CA ASP A 62 7.58 2.97 -11.29
C ASP A 62 6.35 2.14 -10.91
N SER A 63 5.18 2.75 -11.02
CA SER A 63 3.93 2.09 -10.69
C SER A 63 3.64 0.89 -11.60
N TYR A 64 4.21 0.86 -12.81
CA TYR A 64 4.09 -0.26 -13.74
C TYR A 64 5.21 -1.29 -13.60
N ASP A 65 6.14 -1.07 -12.68
CA ASP A 65 7.20 -2.02 -12.40
C ASP A 65 6.61 -3.32 -11.84
N SER A 66 7.18 -4.44 -12.27
CA SER A 66 6.89 -5.76 -11.73
C SER A 66 8.16 -6.50 -11.31
N ASP A 67 9.31 -5.82 -11.35
CA ASP A 67 10.58 -6.39 -10.95
C ASP A 67 10.66 -6.49 -9.42
N ASP A 68 10.66 -7.73 -8.93
CA ASP A 68 10.83 -8.04 -7.52
C ASP A 68 12.11 -7.40 -6.95
N TYR A 69 13.15 -7.19 -7.76
CA TYR A 69 14.38 -6.50 -7.35
C TYR A 69 14.11 -5.07 -6.86
N GLU A 70 13.32 -4.29 -7.60
CA GLU A 70 13.01 -2.91 -7.24
C GLU A 70 12.14 -2.83 -5.99
N TYR A 71 11.12 -3.68 -5.87
CA TYR A 71 10.30 -3.77 -4.66
C TYR A 71 11.14 -4.16 -3.44
N ASN A 72 12.09 -5.09 -3.59
CA ASN A 72 12.98 -5.48 -2.51
C ASN A 72 13.91 -4.33 -2.09
N ASN A 73 14.49 -3.59 -3.04
CA ASN A 73 15.33 -2.44 -2.75
C ASN A 73 14.56 -1.33 -2.01
N VAL A 74 13.36 -0.99 -2.49
CA VAL A 74 12.51 0.01 -1.82
C VAL A 74 12.15 -0.43 -0.40
N ASN A 75 11.73 -1.69 -0.22
CA ASN A 75 11.41 -2.21 1.10
C ASN A 75 12.62 -2.21 2.06
N GLN A 76 13.82 -2.50 1.55
CA GLN A 76 15.05 -2.40 2.34
C GLN A 76 15.35 -0.95 2.74
N ARG A 77 15.25 0.00 1.80
CA ARG A 77 15.44 1.43 2.08
C ARG A 77 14.44 1.91 3.13
N ILE A 78 13.18 1.48 3.05
CA ILE A 78 12.13 1.84 4.02
C ILE A 78 12.53 1.34 5.40
N LYS A 79 12.88 0.06 5.50
CA LYS A 79 13.30 -0.55 6.77
C LYS A 79 14.51 0.12 7.40
N GLN A 80 15.45 0.61 6.59
CA GLN A 80 16.69 1.20 7.07
C GLN A 80 16.58 2.68 7.45
N ASN A 81 15.72 3.44 6.76
CA ASN A 81 15.75 4.90 6.82
C ASN A 81 14.45 5.53 7.36
N ILE A 82 13.39 4.73 7.51
CA ILE A 82 12.11 5.23 8.00
C ILE A 82 11.90 4.77 9.44
N ASP A 83 11.93 5.74 10.35
CA ASP A 83 11.74 5.51 11.77
C ASP A 83 10.26 5.48 12.18
N GLN A 84 10.02 5.12 13.43
CA GLN A 84 8.68 4.99 13.99
C GLN A 84 7.96 6.33 14.21
N ASN A 85 8.67 7.46 14.25
CA ASN A 85 8.04 8.79 14.30
C ASN A 85 7.42 9.12 12.94
N ILE A 86 8.14 8.86 11.84
CA ILE A 86 7.61 8.98 10.48
C ILE A 86 6.42 8.02 10.30
N MET A 87 6.51 6.78 10.80
CA MET A 87 5.39 5.82 10.74
C MET A 87 4.16 6.31 11.50
N LYS A 88 4.35 6.90 12.68
CA LYS A 88 3.24 7.46 13.46
C LYS A 88 2.54 8.58 12.69
N GLN A 89 3.31 9.53 12.14
CA GLN A 89 2.76 10.62 11.32
C GLN A 89 2.02 10.09 10.07
N PHE A 90 2.57 9.05 9.44
CA PHE A 90 1.95 8.43 8.27
C PHE A 90 0.60 7.79 8.64
N VAL A 91 0.53 7.03 9.74
CA VAL A 91 -0.72 6.43 10.22
C VAL A 91 -1.75 7.49 10.60
N GLU A 92 -1.33 8.58 11.26
CA GLU A 92 -2.19 9.71 11.57
C GLU A 92 -2.73 10.38 10.30
N LYS A 93 -1.91 10.52 9.24
CA LYS A 93 -2.32 11.05 7.93
C LYS A 93 -3.29 10.10 7.19
N LEU A 94 -3.20 8.79 7.43
CA LEU A 94 -4.19 7.83 6.91
C LEU A 94 -5.55 8.02 7.60
N GLY A 95 -5.57 8.21 8.91
CA GLY A 95 -6.78 8.53 9.68
C GLY A 95 -7.81 7.39 9.76
N LYS A 96 -7.41 6.14 9.47
CA LYS A 96 -8.32 4.98 9.42
C LYS A 96 -8.15 4.00 10.59
N PHE A 97 -7.01 4.04 11.29
CA PHE A 97 -6.70 3.17 12.41
C PHE A 97 -5.69 3.83 13.34
N THR A 98 -5.61 3.32 14.57
CA THR A 98 -4.69 3.84 15.59
C THR A 98 -3.29 3.26 15.40
N TYR A 99 -2.27 4.13 15.47
CA TYR A 99 -0.87 3.72 15.43
C TYR A 99 -0.51 2.74 16.55
N LYS A 100 0.30 1.72 16.21
CA LYS A 100 0.85 0.74 17.14
C LYS A 100 2.36 0.61 16.93
N ASN A 101 3.15 0.64 17.99
CA ASN A 101 4.60 0.47 17.89
C ASN A 101 4.99 -1.02 18.02
N PRO A 102 5.72 -1.62 17.06
CA PRO A 102 6.15 -1.03 15.79
C PRO A 102 5.07 -1.10 14.69
N THR A 103 5.04 -0.11 13.81
CA THR A 103 4.34 -0.19 12.52
C THR A 103 5.38 -0.22 11.41
N ASN A 104 5.25 -1.16 10.49
CA ASN A 104 6.14 -1.31 9.34
C ASN A 104 5.36 -1.21 8.03
N ILE A 105 6.08 -0.93 6.95
CA ILE A 105 5.54 -0.88 5.61
C ILE A 105 6.12 -2.00 4.76
N LYS A 106 5.28 -2.59 3.91
CA LYS A 106 5.70 -3.43 2.79
C LYS A 106 5.06 -2.91 1.50
N VAL A 107 5.88 -2.48 0.57
CA VAL A 107 5.48 -2.11 -0.79
C VAL A 107 5.45 -3.37 -1.63
N VAL A 108 4.35 -3.60 -2.35
CA VAL A 108 4.15 -4.78 -3.21
C VAL A 108 3.57 -4.39 -4.56
N SER A 109 3.78 -5.23 -5.57
CA SER A 109 3.15 -5.06 -6.89
C SER A 109 1.65 -5.38 -6.86
N ASN A 110 1.21 -6.24 -5.95
CA ASN A 110 -0.20 -6.62 -5.78
C ASN A 110 -0.57 -6.85 -4.31
N LEU A 111 -1.66 -6.25 -3.84
CA LEU A 111 -2.18 -6.41 -2.47
C LEU A 111 -2.62 -7.84 -2.14
N SER A 112 -2.84 -8.72 -3.14
CA SER A 112 -3.12 -10.14 -2.91
C SER A 112 -1.97 -10.87 -2.18
N GLN A 113 -0.75 -10.33 -2.25
CA GLN A 113 0.43 -10.84 -1.55
C GLN A 113 0.42 -10.57 -0.04
N CYS A 114 -0.58 -9.84 0.46
CA CYS A 114 -0.66 -9.37 1.83
C CYS A 114 -1.98 -9.77 2.49
N ASN A 115 -1.86 -10.09 3.79
CA ASN A 115 -2.99 -10.30 4.69
C ASN A 115 -3.42 -8.98 5.33
N GLY A 116 -4.51 -9.04 6.10
CA GLY A 116 -5.01 -7.91 6.87
C GLY A 116 -6.29 -7.31 6.30
N GLN A 117 -6.80 -6.31 7.02
CA GLN A 117 -8.00 -5.57 6.65
C GLN A 117 -7.68 -4.56 5.55
N SER A 118 -8.52 -4.47 4.53
CA SER A 118 -8.39 -3.49 3.45
C SER A 118 -8.97 -2.13 3.86
N TYR A 119 -8.33 -1.07 3.38
CA TYR A 119 -8.70 0.32 3.56
C TYR A 119 -8.47 1.09 2.26
N ASP A 120 -9.27 2.13 2.03
CA ASP A 120 -9.12 3.10 0.93
C ASP A 120 -8.53 4.44 1.45
#